data_AF-A0A7H8TP41-F1
#
_entry.id   AF-A0A7H8TP41-F1
#
_cell.length_a   1.000
_cell.length_b   1.000
_cell.length_c   1.000
_cell.angle_alpha   90.00
_cell.angle_beta   90.00
_cell.angle_gamma   90.00
#
_symmetry.space_group_name_H-M   'P 1'
#
loop_
_entity.id
_entity.type
_entity.pdbx_description
1 polymer ?
#
loop_
_entity_poly.entity_id
_entity_poly.type
_entity_poly.pdbx_seq_one_letter_code
_entity_poly.pdbx_strand_id
1 'polypeptide(L)'
;MSVVDQGLKALGITAVSVEEFSYGSLPSPLPYTFTPGCGEWTPGRIAQALEQFEATKRAVDESGEAPPLEPEVVDAVMQCIDWMRHAQERPGFGVIGFRS
;
A
#
# COMPACT_ATOMS: atom_id res chain seq x y z
N MET A 1 -1.29 9.44 9.17
CA MET A 1 -1.18 9.11 7.74
C MET A 1 0.28 9.18 7.33
N SER A 2 0.91 8.04 6.98
CA SER A 2 2.32 8.01 6.62
C SER A 2 2.58 8.76 5.30
N VAL A 3 3.81 9.24 5.09
CA VAL A 3 4.19 9.92 3.83
C VAL A 3 4.01 8.98 2.63
N VAL A 4 4.24 7.68 2.81
CA VAL A 4 4.01 6.67 1.75
C VAL A 4 2.53 6.55 1.40
N ASP A 5 1.62 6.59 2.38
CA ASP A 5 0.18 6.58 2.11
C ASP A 5 -0.28 7.81 1.34
N GLN A 6 0.38 8.96 1.56
CA GLN A 6 0.11 10.17 0.77
C GLN A 6 0.57 9.98 -0.68
N GLY A 7 1.73 9.37 -0.89
CA GLY A 7 2.22 8.97 -2.21
C GLY A 7 1.29 8.01 -2.94
N LEU A 8 0.81 6.96 -2.24
CA LEU A 8 -0.19 6.03 -2.79
C LEU A 8 -1.45 6.78 -3.24
N LYS A 9 -1.99 7.67 -2.41
CA LYS A 9 -3.17 8.46 -2.76
C LYS A 9 -2.91 9.44 -3.92
N ALA A 10 -1.74 10.07 -3.97
CA ALA A 10 -1.37 10.95 -5.06
C ALA A 10 -1.31 10.20 -6.41
N LEU A 11 -0.98 8.91 -6.37
CA LEU A 11 -1.03 8.01 -7.53
C LEU A 11 -2.41 7.34 -7.73
N GLY A 12 -3.45 7.83 -7.04
CA GLY A 12 -4.83 7.34 -7.16
C GLY A 12 -5.09 6.00 -6.46
N ILE A 13 -4.09 5.46 -5.75
CA ILE A 13 -4.19 4.18 -5.04
C ILE A 13 -4.83 4.44 -3.68
N THR A 14 -5.99 3.82 -3.46
CA THR A 14 -6.79 4.00 -2.24
C THR A 14 -7.25 2.68 -1.62
N ALA A 15 -7.10 1.57 -2.34
CA ALA A 15 -7.53 0.25 -1.90
C ALA A 15 -6.61 -0.40 -0.85
N VAL A 16 -5.38 0.11 -0.70
CA VAL A 16 -4.38 -0.35 0.28
C VAL A 16 -3.78 0.82 1.03
N SER A 17 -3.26 0.54 2.23
CA SER A 17 -2.55 1.52 3.06
C SER A 17 -1.44 0.83 3.85
N VAL A 18 -0.26 1.43 3.89
CA VAL A 18 0.88 0.99 4.69
C VAL A 18 0.59 1.19 6.18
N GLU A 19 -0.26 2.15 6.53
CA GLU A 19 -0.76 2.29 7.90
C GLU A 19 -1.58 1.09 8.37
N GLU A 20 -2.12 0.24 7.48
CA GLU A 20 -2.75 -1.01 7.91
C GLU A 20 -1.77 -1.91 8.66
N PHE A 21 -0.49 -1.86 8.29
CA PHE A 21 0.58 -2.58 9.00
C PHE A 21 0.93 -2.00 10.37
N SER A 22 0.35 -0.85 10.75
CA SER A 22 0.53 -0.27 12.08
C SER A 22 -0.57 -0.69 13.08
N TYR A 23 -1.64 -1.35 12.63
CA TYR A 23 -2.70 -1.80 13.52
C TYR A 23 -2.35 -3.16 14.13
N GLY A 24 -1.94 -3.16 15.40
CA GLY A 24 -1.79 -4.36 16.21
C GLY A 24 -2.09 -4.02 17.66
N SER A 25 -3.09 -4.68 18.24
CA SER A 25 -3.37 -4.58 19.68
C SER A 25 -3.54 -5.98 20.25
N LEU A 26 -3.09 -6.17 21.48
CA LEU A 26 -3.40 -7.41 22.20
C LEU A 26 -4.93 -7.56 22.37
N PRO A 27 -5.46 -8.79 22.30
CA PRO A 27 -6.87 -9.03 22.58
C PRO A 27 -7.18 -8.68 24.04
N SER A 28 -8.36 -8.10 24.29
CA SER A 28 -8.85 -7.84 25.64
C SER A 28 -8.91 -9.12 26.48
N PRO A 29 -8.54 -9.12 27.79
CA PRO A 29 -8.20 -7.97 28.65
C PRO A 29 -6.70 -7.75 28.84
N LEU A 30 -5.85 -8.21 27.91
CA LEU A 30 -4.41 -8.16 28.11
C LEU A 30 -3.90 -6.71 28.21
N PRO A 31 -2.96 -6.42 29.14
CA PRO A 31 -2.41 -5.08 29.31
C PRO A 31 -1.59 -4.68 28.08
N TYR A 32 -1.62 -3.39 27.76
CA TYR A 32 -0.86 -2.83 26.63
C TYR A 32 0.64 -3.15 26.75
N THR A 33 1.23 -3.55 25.62
CA THR A 33 2.68 -3.61 25.41
C THR A 33 2.99 -3.12 24.01
N PHE A 34 4.22 -2.68 23.76
CA PHE A 34 4.66 -2.36 22.40
C PHE A 34 4.69 -3.65 21.57
N THR A 35 3.66 -3.85 20.75
CA THR A 35 3.61 -4.91 19.74
C THR A 35 3.90 -4.29 18.38
N PRO A 36 4.75 -4.91 17.53
CA PRO A 36 4.84 -4.48 16.15
C PRO A 36 3.45 -4.56 15.53
N GLY A 37 3.06 -3.50 14.80
CA GLY A 37 1.82 -3.51 14.04
C GLY A 37 1.85 -4.65 13.02
N CYS A 38 0.67 -5.21 12.72
CA CYS A 38 0.51 -6.30 11.79
C CYS A 38 -0.76 -6.09 10.97
N GLY A 39 -0.63 -5.92 9.66
CA GLY A 39 -1.76 -5.73 8.77
C GLY A 39 -1.65 -6.57 7.51
N GLU A 40 -2.75 -6.66 6.78
CA GLU A 40 -2.85 -7.47 5.57
C GLU A 40 -3.47 -6.68 4.41
N TRP A 41 -2.87 -6.81 3.23
CA TRP A 41 -3.51 -6.50 1.96
C TRP A 41 -4.03 -7.78 1.33
N THR A 42 -5.35 -7.91 1.29
CA THR A 42 -6.01 -9.09 0.70
C THR A 42 -5.83 -9.13 -0.83
N PRO A 43 -5.95 -10.30 -1.47
CA PRO A 43 -5.81 -10.43 -2.92
C PRO A 43 -6.74 -9.49 -3.71
N GLY A 44 -7.98 -9.31 -3.24
CA GLY A 44 -8.95 -8.41 -3.87
C GLY A 44 -8.55 -6.94 -3.79
N ARG A 45 -8.01 -6.50 -2.64
CA ARG A 45 -7.51 -5.13 -2.47
C ARG A 45 -6.27 -4.86 -3.32
N ILE A 46 -5.38 -5.85 -3.44
CA ILE A 46 -4.20 -5.78 -4.31
C ILE A 46 -4.62 -5.60 -5.77
N ALA A 47 -5.56 -6.41 -6.25
CA ALA A 47 -6.05 -6.29 -7.62
C ALA A 47 -6.65 -4.91 -7.91
N GLN A 48 -7.48 -4.40 -6.98
CA GLN A 48 -8.06 -3.06 -7.10
C GLN A 48 -6.98 -1.95 -7.08
N ALA A 49 -5.98 -2.07 -6.22
CA ALA A 49 -4.88 -1.10 -6.14
C ALA A 49 -4.06 -1.03 -7.43
N LEU A 50 -3.76 -2.19 -8.03
CA LEU A 50 -3.03 -2.27 -9.30
C LEU A 50 -3.85 -1.70 -10.46
N GLU A 51 -5.16 -1.95 -10.50
CA GLU A 51 -6.04 -1.33 -11.50
C GLU A 51 -6.06 0.20 -11.38
N GLN A 52 -6.16 0.72 -10.15
CA GLN A 52 -6.08 2.15 -9.87
C GLN A 52 -4.75 2.75 -10.34
N PHE A 53 -3.64 2.09 -10.06
CA PHE A 53 -2.31 2.52 -10.50
C PHE A 53 -2.20 2.59 -12.03
N GLU A 54 -2.62 1.55 -12.75
CA GLU A 54 -2.56 1.52 -14.21
C GLU A 54 -3.54 2.52 -14.86
N ALA A 55 -4.65 2.86 -14.20
CA ALA A 55 -5.54 3.94 -14.63
C ALA A 55 -4.87 5.32 -14.49
N THR A 56 -4.25 5.60 -13.35
CA THR A 56 -3.49 6.84 -13.14
C THR A 56 -2.33 6.96 -14.12
N LYS A 57 -1.57 5.88 -14.34
CA LYS A 57 -0.46 5.86 -15.30
C LYS A 57 -0.92 6.25 -16.70
N ARG A 58 -2.03 5.68 -17.19
CA ARG A 58 -2.63 6.05 -18.48
C ARG A 58 -3.02 7.52 -18.53
N ALA A 59 -3.62 8.05 -17.46
CA ALA A 59 -3.98 9.46 -17.40
C ALA A 59 -2.74 10.38 -17.44
N VAL A 60 -1.64 10.00 -16.79
CA VAL A 60 -0.36 10.71 -16.84
C VAL A 60 0.27 10.63 -18.23
N ASP A 61 0.23 9.47 -18.89
CA ASP A 61 0.75 9.29 -20.25
C ASP A 61 -0.03 10.18 -21.25
N GLU A 62 -1.33 10.40 -21.03
CA GLU A 62 -2.19 11.25 -21.85
C GLU A 62 -2.03 12.75 -21.55
N SER A 63 -1.89 13.14 -20.27
CA SER A 63 -1.79 14.54 -19.85
C SER A 63 -0.36 15.08 -19.87
N GLY A 64 0.64 14.21 -19.76
CA GLY A 64 2.04 14.55 -19.55
C GLY A 64 2.37 15.06 -18.14
N GLU A 65 1.40 15.09 -17.23
CA GLU A 65 1.54 15.67 -15.90
C GLU A 65 1.51 14.59 -14.82
N ALA A 66 2.69 14.24 -14.30
CA ALA A 66 2.83 13.32 -13.18
C ALA A 66 2.64 14.06 -11.84
N PRO A 67 2.08 13.39 -10.80
CA PRO A 67 2.00 13.97 -9.46
C PRO A 67 3.40 14.35 -8.93
N PRO A 68 3.57 15.56 -8.37
CA PRO A 68 4.86 16.00 -7.84
C PRO A 68 5.14 15.31 -6.50
N LEU A 69 5.79 14.15 -6.55
CA LEU A 69 6.21 13.38 -5.39
C LEU A 69 7.73 13.47 -5.20
N GLU A 70 8.16 13.48 -3.94
CA GLU A 70 9.58 13.37 -3.59
C GLU A 70 10.14 12.01 -4.07
N PRO A 71 11.41 11.95 -4.54
CA PRO A 71 11.99 10.71 -5.07
C PRO A 71 11.90 9.52 -4.12
N GLU A 72 12.16 9.73 -2.82
CA GLU A 72 12.11 8.69 -1.81
C GLU A 72 10.69 8.13 -1.63
N VAL A 73 9.67 8.98 -1.82
CA VAL A 73 8.26 8.57 -1.76
C VAL A 73 7.90 7.76 -3.00
N VAL A 74 8.41 8.15 -4.17
CA VAL A 74 8.22 7.37 -5.41
C VAL A 74 8.84 5.99 -5.27
N ASP A 75 10.08 5.89 -4.79
CA ASP A 75 10.76 4.61 -4.59
C ASP A 75 9.99 3.71 -3.62
N ALA A 76 9.51 4.25 -2.51
CA ALA A 76 8.71 3.50 -1.53
C ALA A 76 7.38 3.02 -2.12
N VAL A 77 6.68 3.86 -2.90
CA VAL A 77 5.44 3.46 -3.58
C VAL A 77 5.71 2.39 -4.63
N MET A 78 6.76 2.52 -5.44
CA MET A 78 7.12 1.54 -6.45
C MET A 78 7.48 0.19 -5.83
N GLN A 79 8.14 0.16 -4.67
CA GLN A 79 8.33 -1.10 -3.92
C GLN A 79 7.01 -1.74 -3.49
N CYS A 80 6.02 -0.94 -3.05
CA CYS A 80 4.69 -1.44 -2.73
C CYS A 80 4.00 -2.03 -3.97
N ILE A 81 4.13 -1.38 -5.14
CA ILE A 81 3.64 -1.91 -6.42
C ILE A 81 4.29 -3.26 -6.75
N ASP A 82 5.59 -3.39 -6.55
CA ASP A 82 6.32 -4.63 -6.84
C ASP A 82 5.85 -5.78 -5.93
N TRP A 83 5.62 -5.53 -4.63
CA TRP A 83 5.04 -6.54 -3.73
C TRP A 83 3.65 -6.98 -4.19
N MET A 84 2.81 -6.01 -4.59
CA MET A 84 1.46 -6.26 -5.08
C MET A 84 1.46 -7.10 -6.36
N ARG A 85 2.34 -6.78 -7.33
CA ARG A 85 2.52 -7.56 -8.55
C ARG A 85 2.96 -8.99 -8.25
N HIS A 86 3.93 -9.14 -7.34
CA HIS A 86 4.41 -10.46 -6.94
C HIS A 86 3.33 -11.32 -6.26
N ALA A 87 2.47 -10.70 -5.44
CA ALA A 87 1.32 -11.38 -4.85
C ALA A 87 0.27 -11.75 -5.91
N GLN A 88 -0.02 -10.86 -6.86
CA GLN A 88 -1.01 -11.09 -7.93
C GLN A 88 -0.63 -12.26 -8.86
N GLU A 89 0.66 -12.50 -9.09
CA GLU A 89 1.16 -13.65 -9.83
C GLU A 89 0.78 -15.01 -9.20
N ARG A 90 0.30 -15.00 -7.94
CA ARG A 90 -0.08 -16.20 -7.18
C ARG A 90 -1.55 -16.08 -6.74
N PRO A 91 -2.50 -16.69 -7.49
CA PRO A 91 -3.92 -16.58 -7.19
C PRO A 91 -4.25 -16.94 -5.74
N GLY A 92 -4.96 -16.04 -5.04
CA GLY A 92 -5.37 -16.21 -3.64
C GLY A 92 -4.34 -15.74 -2.60
N PHE A 93 -3.16 -15.25 -3.00
CA PHE A 93 -2.16 -14.71 -2.08
C PHE A 93 -2.34 -13.20 -1.86
N GLY A 94 -2.12 -12.77 -0.62
CA GLY A 94 -2.07 -11.36 -0.21
C GLY A 94 -0.67 -10.96 0.29
N VAL A 95 -0.56 -9.78 0.88
CA VAL A 95 0.67 -9.29 1.54
C VAL A 95 0.38 -9.08 3.02
N ILE A 96 1.23 -9.61 3.89
CA ILE A 96 1.23 -9.30 5.32
C ILE A 96 2.47 -8.47 5.65
N GLY A 97 2.27 -7.37 6.36
CA GLY A 97 3.33 -6.44 6.73
C GLY A 97 3.42 -6.24 8.23
N PHE A 98 4.64 -6.11 8.72
CA PHE A 98 4.94 -5.83 10.13
C PHE A 98 5.70 -4.51 10.24
N ARG A 99 5.33 -3.66 11.20
CA ARG A 99 5.95 -2.35 11.39
C ARG A 99 6.16 -2.03 12.88
N SER A 100 7.32 -1.48 13.21
CA SER A 100 7.70 -0.98 14.55
C SER A 100 8.05 0.49 14.50
#